data_AF-A0A2W6NSD7-F1
#
_entry.id   AF-A0A2W6NSD7-F1
#
_cell.length_a   1.000
_cell.length_b   1.000
_cell.length_c   1.000
_cell.angle_alpha   90.00
_cell.angle_beta   90.00
_cell.angle_gamma   90.00
#
_symmetry.space_group_name_H-M   'P 1'
#
loop_
_entity.id
_entity.type
_entity.pdbx_description
1 polymer ?
#
loop_
_entity_poly.entity_id
_entity_poly.type
_entity_poly.pdbx_seq_one_letter_code
_entity_poly.pdbx_strand_id
1 'polypeptide(L)'
;MSSVSTSGSGAPKSSFSFGRIWDQYGMLVVFAVLFIACAIFVPNFATFINMKGLGLAISMSGMVACGMLFCLASGDFDLSVASVIACAGVTTAVVINLTESLWIGVAAGLLLGVLCGLVNCFVIA
;
A
#
# COMPACT_ATOMS: atom_id res chain seq x y z
N MET A 1 -27.62 2.90 54.87
CA MET A 1 -26.62 3.80 55.48
C MET A 1 -25.29 3.07 55.50
N SER A 2 -24.36 3.49 54.64
CA SER A 2 -22.90 3.49 54.88
C SER A 2 -22.22 3.77 53.55
N SER A 3 -22.26 5.06 53.21
CA SER A 3 -21.33 5.73 52.32
C SER A 3 -19.89 5.34 52.65
N VAL A 4 -19.14 4.88 51.64
CA VAL A 4 -17.69 5.00 51.65
C VAL A 4 -17.30 5.89 50.49
N SER A 5 -17.17 7.16 50.83
CA SER A 5 -16.39 8.16 50.13
C SER A 5 -14.91 7.83 50.35
N THR A 6 -14.17 7.57 49.29
CA THR A 6 -12.70 7.69 49.30
C THR A 6 -12.30 8.85 48.40
N SER A 7 -11.92 9.91 49.10
CA SER A 7 -11.30 11.12 48.60
C SER A 7 -10.06 10.83 47.75
N GLY A 8 -9.96 11.57 46.65
CA GLY A 8 -8.76 12.24 46.17
C GLY A 8 -7.41 11.53 46.26
N SER A 9 -6.88 11.17 45.10
CA SER A 9 -5.46 11.39 44.82
C SER A 9 -5.30 11.78 43.35
N GLY A 10 -5.28 13.09 43.10
CA GLY A 10 -4.72 13.61 41.86
C GLY A 10 -3.21 13.53 41.93
N ALA A 11 -2.59 12.83 40.97
CA ALA A 11 -1.19 12.99 40.55
C ALA A 11 -0.90 12.07 39.34
N PRO A 12 0.03 12.43 38.44
CA PRO A 12 0.16 13.67 37.68
C PRO A 12 -0.27 13.46 36.20
N LYS A 13 -0.78 14.52 35.55
CA LYS A 13 -0.80 14.60 34.08
C LYS A 13 0.60 14.99 33.60
N SER A 14 1.31 14.09 32.94
CA SER A 14 2.47 14.32 32.04
C SER A 14 3.07 12.94 31.76
N SER A 15 3.59 12.55 30.61
CA SER A 15 4.22 13.25 29.48
C SER A 15 4.11 12.27 28.30
N PHE A 16 4.12 12.74 27.05
CA PHE A 16 4.13 11.94 25.81
C PHE A 16 4.51 10.47 25.98
N SER A 17 3.52 9.57 25.87
CA SER A 17 3.70 8.13 26.01
C SER A 17 4.38 7.57 24.76
N PHE A 18 5.71 7.66 24.73
CA PHE A 18 6.54 7.09 23.67
C PHE A 18 6.27 5.59 23.44
N GLY A 19 5.97 4.85 24.52
CA GLY A 19 5.58 3.43 24.44
C GLY A 19 4.27 3.20 23.69
N ARG A 20 3.21 4.00 23.96
CA ARG A 20 1.96 3.90 23.20
C ARG A 20 2.12 4.27 21.74
N ILE A 21 2.93 5.27 21.43
CA ILE A 21 3.22 5.65 20.04
C ILE A 21 3.88 4.49 19.31
N TRP A 22 4.81 3.78 19.95
CA TRP A 22 5.50 2.65 19.34
C TRP A 22 4.57 1.45 19.10
N ASP A 23 3.73 1.12 20.08
CA ASP A 23 2.79 -0.01 19.96
C ASP A 23 1.69 0.23 18.91
N GLN A 24 1.23 1.47 18.76
CA GLN A 24 0.10 1.80 17.89
C GLN A 24 0.52 2.34 16.51
N TYR A 25 1.69 2.98 16.41
CA TYR A 25 2.17 3.67 15.20
C TYR A 25 3.60 3.26 14.80
N GLY A 26 4.14 2.17 15.36
CA GLY A 26 5.53 1.74 15.11
C GLY A 26 5.89 1.67 13.63
N MET A 27 5.00 1.16 12.77
CA MET A 27 5.25 1.10 11.33
C MET A 27 5.34 2.49 10.68
N LEU A 28 4.52 3.45 11.09
CA LEU A 28 4.62 4.85 10.61
C LEU A 28 5.89 5.53 11.11
N VAL A 29 6.28 5.26 12.35
CA VAL A 29 7.53 5.78 12.93
C VAL A 29 8.74 5.24 12.16
N VAL A 30 8.78 3.93 11.92
CA VAL A 30 9.84 3.28 11.12
C VAL A 30 9.88 3.85 9.71
N PHE A 31 8.72 4.03 9.06
CA PHE A 31 8.64 4.67 7.75
C PHE A 31 9.22 6.08 7.77
N ALA A 32 8.83 6.92 8.74
CA ALA A 32 9.33 8.29 8.85
C ALA A 32 10.85 8.33 9.06
N VAL A 33 11.38 7.48 9.95
CA VAL A 33 12.82 7.39 10.22
C VAL A 33 13.58 6.95 8.96
N LEU A 34 13.13 5.90 8.29
CA LEU A 34 13.75 5.43 7.05
C LEU A 34 13.66 6.47 5.94
N PHE A 35 12.53 7.17 5.80
CA PHE A 35 12.37 8.23 4.81
C PHE A 35 13.34 9.38 5.02
N ILE A 36 13.49 9.85 6.27
CA ILE A 36 14.46 10.90 6.63
C ILE A 36 15.89 10.43 6.40
N ALA A 37 16.22 9.20 6.80
CA ALA A 37 17.54 8.62 6.58
C ALA A 37 17.87 8.57 5.08
N CYS A 38 16.97 8.06 4.24
CA CYS A 38 17.14 8.03 2.79
C CYS A 38 17.25 9.44 2.21
N ALA A 39 16.48 10.42 2.70
CA ALA A 39 16.56 11.80 2.23
C ALA A 39 17.91 12.46 2.52
N ILE A 40 18.61 12.06 3.60
CA ILE A 40 19.91 12.61 3.99
C ILE A 40 21.06 11.84 3.34
N PHE A 41 21.02 10.50 3.38
CA PHE A 41 22.15 9.66 2.96
C PHE A 41 22.14 9.32 1.46
N VAL A 42 20.99 9.36 0.79
CA VAL A 42 20.89 8.98 -0.63
C VAL A 42 20.82 10.24 -1.51
N PRO A 43 21.82 10.49 -2.36
CA PRO A 43 21.79 11.62 -3.28
C PRO A 43 20.63 11.46 -4.26
N ASN A 44 19.94 12.57 -4.58
CA ASN A 44 18.76 12.63 -5.44
C ASN A 44 17.49 11.94 -4.91
N PHE A 45 17.47 11.44 -3.66
CA PHE A 45 16.27 10.80 -3.12
C PHE A 45 15.08 11.76 -3.04
N ALA A 46 15.28 12.98 -2.53
CA ALA A 46 14.22 13.97 -2.41
C ALA A 46 13.92 14.74 -3.72
N THR A 47 14.49 14.33 -4.86
CA THR A 47 14.24 14.97 -6.15
C THR A 47 12.82 14.69 -6.63
N PHE A 48 12.19 15.65 -7.32
CA PHE A 48 10.81 15.55 -7.82
C PHE A 48 10.56 14.29 -8.68
N ILE A 49 11.55 13.86 -9.45
CA ILE A 49 11.49 12.65 -10.27
C ILE A 49 11.35 11.39 -9.39
N ASN A 50 12.17 11.26 -8.35
CA ASN A 50 12.09 10.13 -7.44
C ASN A 50 10.82 10.17 -6.59
N MET A 51 10.40 11.36 -6.13
CA MET A 51 9.14 11.51 -5.38
C MET A 51 7.91 11.14 -6.22
N LYS A 52 7.89 11.51 -7.51
CA LYS A 52 6.85 11.05 -8.43
C LYS A 52 6.91 9.54 -8.66
N GLY A 53 8.10 8.97 -8.84
CA GLY A 53 8.27 7.53 -9.01
C GLY A 53 7.77 6.75 -7.77
N LEU A 54 8.16 7.19 -6.58
CA LEU A 54 7.69 6.64 -5.32
C LEU A 54 6.18 6.78 -5.17
N GLY A 55 5.62 7.95 -5.51
CA GLY A 55 4.18 8.21 -5.48
C GLY A 55 3.37 7.31 -6.42
N LEU A 56 3.88 7.04 -7.62
CA LEU A 56 3.25 6.12 -8.58
C LEU A 56 3.32 4.67 -8.08
N ALA A 57 4.46 4.25 -7.54
CA ALA A 57 4.64 2.90 -7.00
C ALA A 57 3.70 2.65 -5.80
N ILE A 58 3.63 3.57 -4.83
CA ILE A 58 2.75 3.41 -3.67
C ILE A 58 1.26 3.50 -4.06
N SER A 59 0.89 4.33 -5.03
CA SER A 59 -0.48 4.39 -5.55
C SER A 59 -0.91 3.06 -6.16
N MET A 60 -0.02 2.44 -6.93
CA MET A 60 -0.24 1.12 -7.52
C MET A 60 -0.46 0.06 -6.44
N SER A 61 0.45 -0.05 -5.46
CA SER A 61 0.30 -1.01 -4.35
C SER A 61 -0.95 -0.73 -3.51
N GLY A 62 -1.31 0.54 -3.29
CA GLY A 62 -2.50 0.94 -2.54
C GLY A 62 -3.80 0.50 -3.19
N MET A 63 -3.96 0.74 -4.50
CA MET A 63 -5.15 0.28 -5.25
C MET A 63 -5.32 -1.25 -5.16
N VAL A 64 -4.22 -1.98 -5.25
CA VAL A 64 -4.21 -3.45 -5.19
C VAL A 64 -4.53 -3.97 -3.80
N ALA A 65 -3.97 -3.34 -2.76
CA ALA A 65 -4.26 -3.69 -1.37
C ALA A 65 -5.75 -3.51 -1.04
N CYS A 66 -6.38 -2.44 -1.53
CA CYS A 66 -7.83 -2.23 -1.38
C CYS A 66 -8.64 -3.35 -2.05
N GLY A 67 -8.21 -3.84 -3.22
CA GLY A 67 -8.85 -4.99 -3.88
C GLY A 67 -8.67 -6.29 -3.10
N MET A 68 -7.45 -6.60 -2.66
CA MET A 68 -7.18 -7.83 -1.89
C MET A 68 -7.89 -7.85 -0.53
N LEU A 69 -8.16 -6.69 0.08
CA LEU A 69 -8.97 -6.59 1.31
C LEU A 69 -10.37 -7.20 1.15
N PHE A 70 -10.98 -7.06 -0.04
CA PHE A 70 -12.26 -7.70 -0.33
C PHE A 70 -12.12 -9.22 -0.41
N CYS A 71 -11.09 -9.75 -1.08
CA CYS A 71 -10.81 -11.18 -1.15
C CYS A 71 -10.58 -11.78 0.26
N LEU A 72 -9.78 -11.10 1.08
CA LEU A 72 -9.52 -11.51 2.46
C LEU A 72 -10.79 -11.51 3.32
N ALA A 73 -11.69 -10.54 3.11
CA ALA A 73 -12.97 -10.50 3.81
C ALA A 73 -13.88 -11.68 3.43
N SER A 74 -13.75 -12.21 2.21
CA SER A 74 -14.44 -13.42 1.74
C SER A 74 -13.85 -14.72 2.33
N GLY A 75 -12.70 -14.64 3.01
CA GLY A 75 -11.98 -15.81 3.53
C GLY A 75 -10.98 -16.42 2.55
N ASP A 76 -10.80 -15.80 1.37
CA ASP A 76 -9.94 -16.29 0.30
C ASP A 76 -8.65 -15.47 0.19
N PHE A 77 -7.53 -16.17 0.01
CA PHE A 77 -6.21 -15.55 -0.13
C PHE A 77 -5.78 -15.56 -1.61
N ASP A 78 -6.16 -14.53 -2.36
CA ASP A 78 -5.87 -14.45 -3.79
C ASP A 78 -4.46 -13.90 -4.07
N LEU A 79 -3.50 -14.80 -4.22
CA LEU A 79 -2.12 -14.48 -4.65
C LEU A 79 -2.00 -14.18 -6.15
N SER A 80 -3.00 -14.53 -6.96
CA SER A 80 -2.93 -14.39 -8.41
C SER A 80 -3.02 -12.93 -8.85
N VAL A 81 -3.57 -12.03 -8.03
CA VAL A 81 -3.64 -10.59 -8.33
C VAL A 81 -2.25 -10.02 -8.64
N ALA A 82 -1.22 -10.44 -7.89
CA ALA A 82 0.15 -9.98 -8.09
C ALA A 82 0.74 -10.44 -9.43
N SER A 83 0.44 -11.67 -9.86
CA SER A 83 0.92 -12.20 -11.14
C SER A 83 0.20 -11.57 -12.33
N VAL A 84 -1.10 -11.30 -12.21
CA VAL A 84 -1.89 -10.60 -13.23
C VAL A 84 -1.37 -9.19 -13.45
N ILE A 85 -1.05 -8.47 -12.38
CA ILE A 85 -0.45 -7.13 -12.45
C ILE A 85 0.89 -7.16 -13.18
N ALA A 86 1.78 -8.10 -12.84
CA ALA A 86 3.08 -8.23 -13.48
C ALA A 86 2.93 -8.55 -14.97
N CYS A 87 2.03 -9.48 -15.30
CA CYS A 87 1.73 -9.88 -16.68
C CYS A 87 1.18 -8.69 -17.49
N ALA A 88 0.15 -8.00 -16.99
CA ALA A 88 -0.45 -6.85 -17.66
C ALA A 88 0.56 -5.69 -17.84
N GLY A 89 1.42 -5.44 -16.85
CA GLY A 89 2.49 -4.46 -16.93
C GLY A 89 3.52 -4.78 -18.02
N VAL A 90 3.99 -6.02 -18.08
CA VAL A 90 4.93 -6.48 -19.11
C VAL A 90 4.28 -6.45 -20.49
N THR A 91 3.04 -6.92 -20.63
CA THR A 91 2.30 -6.87 -21.90
C THR A 91 2.13 -5.44 -22.39
N THR A 92 1.76 -4.51 -21.51
CA THR A 92 1.68 -3.07 -21.84
C THR A 92 3.03 -2.59 -22.38
N ALA A 93 4.12 -2.86 -21.67
CA ALA A 93 5.46 -2.43 -22.08
C ALA A 93 5.90 -3.05 -23.43
N VAL A 94 5.66 -4.33 -23.65
CA VAL A 94 6.02 -5.03 -24.89
C VAL A 94 5.22 -4.47 -26.07
N VAL A 95 3.91 -4.27 -25.90
CA VAL A 95 3.06 -3.74 -26.98
C VAL A 95 3.42 -2.29 -27.31
N ILE A 96 3.76 -1.46 -26.32
CA ILE A 96 4.29 -0.11 -26.57
C ILE A 96 5.58 -0.19 -27.39
N ASN A 97 6.50 -1.08 -27.03
CA ASN A 97 7.78 -1.23 -27.75
C ASN A 97 7.57 -1.71 -29.21
N LEU A 98 6.58 -2.55 -29.48
CA LEU A 98 6.33 -3.08 -30.84
C LEU A 98 5.50 -2.13 -31.72
N THR A 99 4.60 -1.35 -31.13
CA THR A 99 3.64 -0.53 -31.88
C THR A 99 3.96 0.97 -31.85
N GLU A 100 4.92 1.37 -31.02
CA GLU A 100 5.27 2.77 -30.68
C GLU A 100 4.09 3.61 -30.17
N SER A 101 2.93 2.99 -29.95
CA SER A 101 1.68 3.65 -29.58
C SER A 101 1.32 3.35 -28.13
N LEU A 102 1.32 4.40 -27.31
CA LEU A 102 0.95 4.33 -25.90
C LEU A 102 -0.49 3.81 -25.72
N TRP A 103 -1.42 4.25 -26.57
CA TRP A 103 -2.83 3.88 -26.47
C TRP A 103 -3.07 2.40 -26.72
N ILE A 104 -2.37 1.82 -27.70
CA ILE A 104 -2.48 0.39 -28.04
C ILE A 104 -1.89 -0.46 -26.91
N GLY A 105 -0.77 -0.02 -26.33
CA GLY A 105 -0.19 -0.66 -25.15
C GLY A 105 -1.12 -0.72 -23.96
N VAL A 106 -1.70 0.43 -23.59
CA VAL A 106 -2.65 0.51 -22.47
C VAL A 106 -3.88 -0.36 -22.74
N ALA A 107 -4.43 -0.32 -23.95
CA ALA A 107 -5.57 -1.15 -24.32
C ALA A 107 -5.25 -2.65 -24.20
N ALA A 108 -4.07 -3.10 -24.66
CA ALA A 108 -3.66 -4.49 -24.59
C ALA A 108 -3.46 -4.97 -23.14
N GLY A 109 -2.80 -4.17 -22.30
CA GLY A 109 -2.62 -4.49 -20.88
C GLY A 109 -3.95 -4.55 -20.13
N LEU A 110 -4.86 -3.62 -20.41
CA LEU A 110 -6.18 -3.57 -19.78
C LEU A 110 -7.05 -4.77 -20.21
N LEU A 111 -7.07 -5.10 -21.50
CA LEU A 111 -7.76 -6.30 -22.00
C LEU A 111 -7.24 -7.57 -21.35
N LEU A 112 -5.92 -7.74 -21.24
CA LEU A 112 -5.33 -8.90 -20.59
C LEU A 112 -5.71 -8.96 -19.10
N GLY A 113 -5.64 -7.83 -18.40
CA GLY A 113 -6.05 -7.74 -16.99
C GLY A 113 -7.51 -8.12 -16.78
N VAL A 114 -8.41 -7.65 -17.64
CA VAL A 114 -9.84 -8.04 -17.59
C VAL A 114 -10.01 -9.53 -17.84
N LEU A 115 -9.38 -10.09 -18.87
CA LEU A 115 -9.49 -11.51 -19.19
C LEU A 115 -8.98 -12.39 -18.04
N CYS A 116 -7.81 -12.10 -17.49
CA CYS A 116 -7.27 -12.83 -16.34
C CYS A 116 -8.14 -12.66 -15.09
N GLY A 117 -8.65 -11.45 -14.84
CA GLY A 117 -9.56 -11.18 -13.73
C GLY A 117 -10.87 -11.95 -13.83
N LEU A 118 -11.44 -12.09 -15.03
CA LEU A 118 -12.63 -12.91 -15.28
C LEU A 118 -12.36 -14.40 -15.02
N VAL A 119 -11.19 -14.90 -15.45
CA VAL A 119 -10.79 -16.29 -15.17
C VAL A 119 -10.66 -16.51 -13.66
N ASN A 120 -10.02 -15.60 -12.93
CA ASN A 120 -9.96 -15.68 -11.47
C ASN A 120 -11.34 -15.67 -10.83
N CYS A 121 -12.22 -14.75 -11.23
CA CYS A 121 -13.58 -14.69 -10.73
C CYS A 121 -14.32 -16.02 -10.95
N PHE A 122 -14.15 -16.64 -12.12
CA PHE A 122 -14.75 -17.94 -12.43
C PHE A 122 -14.16 -19.11 -11.62
N VAL A 123 -12.86 -19.06 -11.29
CA VAL A 123 -12.18 -20.16 -10.57
C VAL A 123 -12.37 -20.07 -9.06
N ILE A 124 -12.52 -18.86 -8.52
CA ILE A 124 -12.59 -18.59 -7.08
C ILE A 124 -14.04 -18.49 -6.59
N ALA A 125 -14.99 -17.99 -7.41
CA ALA A 125 -16.42 -17.94 -7.07
C ALA A 125 -17.09 -19.32 -7.16
#